data_AF-A0AA38P197-F1
#
_entry.id   AF-A0AA38P197-F1
#
_cell.length_a   1.000
_cell.length_b   1.000
_cell.length_c   1.000
_cell.angle_alpha   90.00
_cell.angle_beta   90.00
_cell.angle_gamma   90.00
#
_symmetry.space_group_name_H-M   'P 1'
#
loop_
_entity.id
_entity.type
_entity.pdbx_description
1 polymer ?
#
loop_
_entity_poly.entity_id
_entity_poly.type
_entity_poly.pdbx_seq_one_letter_code
_entity_poly.pdbx_strand_id
1 'polypeptide(L)'
;MAESTNSTTLDLSPEQNAQYDMITRRLQEVLGGEAIKAILKEGRTPKAYWGTAPTGRPHIGYFVPLTKIADFLRAGVEVKILLADVHAFLDNLKAPLELVQHRTKYYEYVLRAVFTSLGIPTSKLHIIQGSSYQLTREYNMDNYRLCATVTEHDAKKAGAEVVKQVESPLLSGLLYPGLQALDEQYLDVDFQFGGVDQVSLLLLPPIQHIPDRYVYFVQRKIFTFAERYLPRLGYRKRSHLMNAMVPGLMGGKMSSSDPNSKIDFLDSPEVVKKKIKGAFSEPGNVEDNGLLAFAEAVLFPISQLKVDQAKGTGVMDEDGKEALSTDPKSFASDNAPEGTLFTVNTKFDGPMHFSTYEELRQAYKEEKLHPGDLKPAMVDAINRLLDPIRKAFEANEEFQKTESLAYPDPNAKQPAKKKKEKVYHPPPPGKGKNTKLNDAPSADAKSESAAAPDTVNAS
;
A
#
# COMPACT_ATOMS: atom_id res chain seq x y z
N MET A 1 -20.98 17.59 -41.36
CA MET A 1 -22.21 17.49 -40.54
C MET A 1 -21.78 16.98 -39.18
N ALA A 2 -22.02 17.76 -38.13
CA ALA A 2 -21.62 17.42 -36.77
C ALA A 2 -22.50 16.29 -36.24
N GLU A 3 -21.91 15.14 -35.91
CA GLU A 3 -22.58 14.11 -35.12
C GLU A 3 -22.76 14.65 -33.69
N SER A 4 -24.01 14.97 -33.36
CA SER A 4 -24.42 15.25 -32.00
C SER A 4 -24.27 13.97 -31.17
N THR A 5 -23.26 13.92 -30.30
CA THR A 5 -23.16 12.91 -29.26
C THR A 5 -24.34 13.06 -28.29
N ASN A 6 -25.41 12.30 -28.52
CA ASN A 6 -26.47 12.12 -27.54
C ASN A 6 -25.87 11.44 -26.31
N SER A 7 -25.55 12.23 -25.29
CA SER A 7 -25.29 11.73 -23.93
C SER A 7 -26.62 11.17 -23.41
N THR A 8 -26.85 9.89 -23.69
CA THR A 8 -28.03 9.18 -23.19
C THR A 8 -27.78 8.96 -21.70
N THR A 9 -28.32 9.81 -20.86
CA THR A 9 -28.26 9.63 -19.40
C THR A 9 -28.94 8.31 -19.08
N LEU A 10 -28.16 7.32 -18.64
CA LEU A 10 -28.67 6.02 -18.21
C LEU A 10 -29.57 6.24 -16.98
N ASP A 11 -30.86 5.98 -17.14
CA ASP A 11 -31.84 6.13 -16.08
C ASP A 11 -31.75 4.94 -15.11
N LEU A 12 -31.15 5.14 -13.94
CA LEU A 12 -30.99 4.13 -12.89
C LEU A 12 -32.16 4.19 -11.90
N SER A 13 -32.55 3.03 -11.36
CA SER A 13 -33.48 2.98 -10.21
C SER A 13 -32.88 3.69 -8.98
N PRO A 14 -33.71 4.10 -8.00
CA PRO A 14 -33.23 4.68 -6.74
C PRO A 14 -32.16 3.82 -6.04
N GLU A 15 -32.33 2.51 -6.04
CA GLU A 15 -31.40 1.55 -5.44
C GLU A 15 -30.07 1.51 -6.22
N GLN A 16 -30.12 1.51 -7.55
CA GLN A 16 -28.92 1.55 -8.41
C GLN A 16 -28.17 2.89 -8.27
N ASN A 17 -28.89 4.01 -8.12
CA ASN A 17 -28.27 5.31 -7.84
C ASN A 17 -27.57 5.30 -6.47
N ALA A 18 -28.23 4.76 -5.43
CA ALA A 18 -27.62 4.65 -4.11
C ALA A 18 -26.35 3.77 -4.12
N GLN A 19 -26.35 2.67 -4.90
CA GLN A 19 -25.15 1.85 -5.10
C GLN A 19 -24.05 2.62 -5.82
N TYR A 20 -24.37 3.31 -6.91
CA TYR A 20 -23.41 4.14 -7.65
C TYR A 20 -22.80 5.23 -6.76
N ASP A 21 -23.64 5.96 -6.02
CA ASP A 21 -23.21 7.01 -5.11
C ASP A 21 -22.29 6.46 -4.01
N MET A 22 -22.59 5.27 -3.47
CA MET A 22 -21.72 4.62 -2.51
C MET A 22 -20.38 4.20 -3.13
N ILE A 23 -20.37 3.73 -4.38
CA ILE A 23 -19.15 3.42 -5.13
C ILE A 23 -18.32 4.69 -5.35
N THR A 24 -18.94 5.83 -5.71
CA THR A 24 -18.20 7.02 -6.12
C THR A 24 -17.97 8.07 -5.03
N ARG A 25 -18.64 7.97 -3.87
CA ARG A 25 -18.48 8.97 -2.79
C ARG A 25 -17.04 9.06 -2.31
N ARG A 26 -16.63 10.28 -1.98
CA ARG A 26 -15.31 10.63 -1.41
C ARG A 26 -14.12 10.24 -2.29
N LEU A 27 -14.36 9.98 -3.56
CA LEU A 27 -13.30 9.87 -4.56
C LEU A 27 -12.95 11.26 -5.08
N GLN A 28 -11.67 11.47 -5.35
CA GLN A 28 -11.22 12.69 -6.01
C GLN A 28 -11.58 12.67 -7.50
N GLU A 29 -11.54 11.49 -8.12
CA GLU A 29 -11.78 11.35 -9.54
C GLU A 29 -12.37 9.97 -9.89
N VAL A 30 -13.24 9.96 -10.91
CA VAL A 30 -13.88 8.75 -11.47
C VAL A 30 -13.76 8.81 -12.99
N LEU A 31 -13.08 7.83 -13.58
CA LEU A 31 -12.97 7.65 -15.02
C LEU A 31 -13.81 6.47 -15.47
N GLY A 32 -14.58 6.63 -16.54
CA GLY A 32 -15.46 5.59 -17.03
C GLY A 32 -16.67 5.32 -16.13
N GLY A 33 -17.17 6.32 -15.39
CA GLY A 33 -18.34 6.17 -14.52
C GLY A 33 -19.57 5.62 -15.22
N GLU A 34 -19.78 5.98 -16.49
CA GLU A 34 -20.90 5.46 -17.31
C GLU A 34 -20.84 3.95 -17.54
N ALA A 35 -19.65 3.33 -17.60
CA ALA A 35 -19.54 1.88 -17.71
C ALA A 35 -19.98 1.18 -16.42
N ILE A 36 -19.72 1.79 -15.26
CA ILE A 36 -20.21 1.29 -13.96
C ILE A 36 -21.73 1.42 -13.91
N LYS A 37 -22.29 2.56 -14.33
CA LYS A 37 -23.75 2.74 -14.42
C LYS A 37 -24.40 1.72 -15.34
N ALA A 38 -23.78 1.40 -16.49
CA ALA A 38 -24.29 0.38 -17.40
C ALA A 38 -24.32 -1.01 -16.74
N ILE A 39 -23.27 -1.40 -16.02
CA ILE A 39 -23.22 -2.67 -15.27
C ILE A 39 -24.34 -2.72 -14.21
N LEU A 40 -24.52 -1.63 -13.46
CA LEU A 40 -25.58 -1.53 -12.47
C LEU A 40 -26.97 -1.63 -13.12
N LYS A 41 -27.18 -0.96 -14.26
CA LYS A 41 -28.44 -0.99 -15.02
C LYS A 41 -28.77 -2.39 -15.53
N GLU A 42 -27.77 -3.16 -15.95
CA GLU A 42 -27.90 -4.56 -16.35
C GLU A 42 -28.21 -5.50 -15.16
N GLY A 43 -28.15 -5.02 -13.91
CA GLY A 43 -28.35 -5.83 -12.72
C GLY A 43 -27.17 -6.75 -12.41
N ARG A 44 -26.01 -6.51 -13.02
CA ARG A 44 -24.79 -7.28 -12.78
C ARG A 44 -24.04 -6.74 -11.58
N THR A 45 -23.33 -7.62 -10.88
CA THR A 45 -22.44 -7.25 -9.79
C THR A 45 -21.14 -6.65 -10.36
N PRO A 46 -20.79 -5.40 -10.04
CA PRO A 46 -19.51 -4.82 -10.45
C PRO A 46 -18.34 -5.55 -9.77
N LYS A 47 -17.23 -5.70 -10.50
CA LYS A 47 -15.98 -6.29 -9.99
C LYS A 47 -14.87 -5.25 -9.92
N ALA A 48 -14.25 -5.12 -8.76
CA ALA A 48 -13.17 -4.18 -8.51
C ALA A 48 -11.87 -4.90 -8.16
N TYR A 49 -10.73 -4.28 -8.44
CA TYR A 49 -9.51 -4.59 -7.69
C TYR A 49 -8.78 -3.38 -7.15
N TRP A 50 -8.05 -3.62 -6.07
CA TRP A 50 -7.07 -2.72 -5.49
C TRP A 50 -5.75 -3.47 -5.32
N GLY A 51 -4.66 -2.90 -5.83
CA GLY A 51 -3.33 -3.49 -5.74
C GLY A 51 -2.49 -2.87 -4.63
N THR A 52 -1.78 -3.70 -3.88
CA THR A 52 -0.79 -3.25 -2.90
C THR A 52 0.48 -4.09 -2.99
N ALA A 53 1.64 -3.42 -3.07
CA ALA A 53 2.94 -4.07 -3.16
C ALA A 53 3.50 -4.35 -1.75
N PRO A 54 3.78 -5.62 -1.38
CA PRO A 54 4.34 -5.97 -0.07
C PRO A 54 5.80 -5.53 0.12
N THR A 55 6.00 -4.23 0.36
CA THR A 55 7.32 -3.59 0.47
C THR A 55 7.61 -3.16 1.91
N GLY A 56 7.28 -1.93 2.29
CA GLY A 56 7.43 -1.41 3.66
C GLY A 56 6.40 -2.03 4.62
N ARG A 57 6.48 -1.66 5.91
CA ARG A 57 5.39 -1.97 6.85
C ARG A 57 4.17 -1.09 6.51
N PRO A 58 2.96 -1.67 6.35
CA PRO A 58 1.72 -0.89 6.27
C PRO A 58 1.56 0.01 7.49
N HIS A 59 1.02 1.20 7.26
CA HIS A 59 0.77 2.22 8.26
C HIS A 59 -0.69 2.67 8.20
N ILE A 60 -1.12 3.50 9.15
CA ILE A 60 -2.53 3.95 9.26
C ILE A 60 -3.07 4.65 8.00
N GLY A 61 -2.21 5.10 7.09
CA GLY A 61 -2.62 5.62 5.77
C GLY A 61 -3.37 4.58 4.94
N TYR A 62 -3.17 3.27 5.20
CA TYR A 62 -3.93 2.19 4.56
C TYR A 62 -5.41 2.22 4.94
N PHE A 63 -5.82 2.86 6.05
CA PHE A 63 -7.25 3.01 6.33
C PHE A 63 -7.99 3.82 5.26
N VAL A 64 -7.31 4.69 4.52
CA VAL A 64 -7.94 5.48 3.44
C VAL A 64 -8.46 4.58 2.31
N PRO A 65 -7.64 3.74 1.64
CA PRO A 65 -8.16 2.81 0.65
C PRO A 65 -9.07 1.73 1.27
N LEU A 66 -8.80 1.27 2.50
CA LEU A 66 -9.58 0.20 3.12
C LEU A 66 -11.01 0.64 3.49
N THR A 67 -11.21 1.89 3.91
CA THR A 67 -12.56 2.45 4.12
C THR A 67 -13.33 2.59 2.81
N LYS A 68 -12.65 2.87 1.70
CA LYS A 68 -13.30 2.87 0.38
C LYS A 68 -13.64 1.45 -0.11
N ILE A 69 -12.78 0.48 0.17
CA ILE A 69 -13.09 -0.95 -0.08
C ILE A 69 -14.32 -1.39 0.73
N ALA A 70 -14.47 -0.89 1.96
CA ALA A 70 -15.68 -1.11 2.75
C ALA A 70 -16.94 -0.59 2.03
N ASP A 71 -16.87 0.61 1.44
CA ASP A 71 -17.97 1.16 0.64
C ASP A 71 -18.29 0.26 -0.57
N PHE A 72 -17.27 -0.26 -1.26
CA PHE A 72 -17.49 -1.15 -2.41
C PHE A 72 -18.21 -2.44 -2.00
N LEU A 73 -17.71 -3.12 -0.97
CA LEU A 73 -18.34 -4.33 -0.44
C LEU A 73 -19.78 -4.05 0.00
N ARG A 74 -20.02 -2.88 0.62
CA ARG A 74 -21.37 -2.46 1.02
C ARG A 74 -22.29 -2.14 -0.15
N ALA A 75 -21.75 -1.61 -1.25
CA ALA A 75 -22.46 -1.41 -2.50
C ALA A 75 -22.68 -2.73 -3.28
N GLY A 76 -22.25 -3.87 -2.72
CA GLY A 76 -22.41 -5.19 -3.29
C GLY A 76 -21.36 -5.58 -4.32
N VAL A 77 -20.31 -4.76 -4.51
CA VAL A 77 -19.19 -4.99 -5.44
C VAL A 77 -18.37 -6.20 -5.00
N GLU A 78 -17.96 -7.04 -5.95
CA GLU A 78 -16.96 -8.09 -5.73
C GLU A 78 -15.56 -7.45 -5.73
N VAL A 79 -14.83 -7.53 -4.62
CA VAL A 79 -13.54 -6.84 -4.46
C VAL A 79 -12.39 -7.82 -4.41
N LYS A 80 -11.40 -7.61 -5.28
CA LYS A 80 -10.12 -8.33 -5.29
C LYS A 80 -9.01 -7.45 -4.74
N ILE A 81 -8.32 -7.90 -3.70
CA ILE A 81 -7.10 -7.27 -3.21
C ILE A 81 -5.91 -8.03 -3.78
N LEU A 82 -5.17 -7.40 -4.68
CA LEU A 82 -3.94 -7.97 -5.24
C LEU A 82 -2.76 -7.65 -4.33
N LEU A 83 -2.21 -8.69 -3.69
CA LEU A 83 -0.89 -8.65 -3.06
C LEU A 83 0.16 -8.82 -4.15
N ALA A 84 0.65 -7.69 -4.64
CA ALA A 84 1.50 -7.59 -5.81
C ALA A 84 2.97 -7.92 -5.46
N ASP A 85 3.23 -9.19 -5.14
CA ASP A 85 4.55 -9.70 -4.74
C ASP A 85 5.59 -9.66 -5.87
N VAL A 86 5.20 -9.95 -7.11
CA VAL A 86 6.07 -9.75 -8.28
C VAL A 86 6.44 -8.27 -8.44
N HIS A 87 5.47 -7.37 -8.28
CA HIS A 87 5.73 -5.92 -8.34
C HIS A 87 6.62 -5.45 -7.20
N ALA A 88 6.43 -5.97 -5.99
CA ALA A 88 7.28 -5.67 -4.84
C ALA A 88 8.74 -6.12 -5.09
N PHE A 89 8.95 -7.24 -5.77
CA PHE A 89 10.28 -7.67 -6.21
C PHE A 89 10.87 -6.75 -7.28
N LEU A 90 10.07 -6.35 -8.28
CA LEU A 90 10.53 -5.51 -9.40
C LEU A 90 10.88 -4.07 -9.00
N ASP A 91 10.16 -3.51 -8.02
CA ASP A 91 10.37 -2.14 -7.52
C ASP A 91 11.42 -2.09 -6.39
N ASN A 92 11.51 -3.14 -5.57
CA ASN A 92 12.42 -3.15 -4.43
C ASN A 92 13.73 -3.87 -4.73
N LEU A 93 14.70 -3.11 -5.23
CA LEU A 93 16.08 -3.55 -5.51
C LEU A 93 16.87 -4.08 -4.30
N LYS A 94 16.26 -4.13 -3.11
CA LYS A 94 16.90 -4.55 -1.85
C LYS A 94 16.24 -5.77 -1.19
N ALA A 95 15.04 -6.20 -1.59
CA ALA A 95 14.36 -7.32 -0.94
C ALA A 95 14.45 -8.61 -1.79
N PRO A 96 15.04 -9.70 -1.28
CA PRO A 96 15.01 -10.98 -1.97
C PRO A 96 13.57 -11.54 -2.02
N LEU A 97 13.27 -12.39 -2.99
CA LEU A 97 11.95 -13.02 -3.17
C LEU A 97 11.43 -13.69 -1.88
N GLU A 98 12.31 -14.36 -1.14
CA GLU A 98 11.98 -14.99 0.15
C GLU A 98 11.44 -13.97 1.17
N LEU A 99 12.05 -12.78 1.24
CA LEU A 99 11.58 -11.71 2.11
C LEU A 99 10.22 -11.16 1.65
N VAL A 100 10.02 -11.04 0.34
CA VAL A 100 8.74 -10.60 -0.23
C VAL A 100 7.62 -11.59 0.09
N GLN A 101 7.90 -12.91 0.12
CA GLN A 101 6.92 -13.92 0.53
C GLN A 101 6.48 -13.73 1.99
N HIS A 102 7.43 -13.50 2.91
CA HIS A 102 7.10 -13.21 4.30
C HIS A 102 6.30 -11.91 4.44
N ARG A 103 6.65 -10.87 3.70
CA ARG A 103 5.90 -9.60 3.67
C ARG A 103 4.49 -9.77 3.11
N THR A 104 4.34 -10.56 2.06
CA THR A 104 3.02 -10.88 1.46
C THR A 104 2.11 -11.52 2.50
N LYS A 105 2.61 -12.51 3.25
CA LYS A 105 1.86 -13.15 4.33
C LYS A 105 1.55 -12.20 5.48
N TYR A 106 2.50 -11.32 5.84
CA TYR A 106 2.27 -10.29 6.85
C TYR A 106 1.16 -9.31 6.43
N TYR A 107 1.18 -8.83 5.18
CA TYR A 107 0.14 -7.97 4.63
C TYR A 107 -1.23 -8.65 4.69
N GLU A 108 -1.31 -9.94 4.33
CA GLU A 108 -2.55 -10.69 4.43
C GLU A 108 -3.11 -10.71 5.87
N TYR A 109 -2.27 -11.00 6.87
CA TYR A 109 -2.69 -10.97 8.27
C TYR A 109 -3.17 -9.58 8.72
N VAL A 110 -2.44 -8.52 8.39
CA VAL A 110 -2.82 -7.14 8.73
C VAL A 110 -4.15 -6.78 8.08
N LEU A 111 -4.32 -7.04 6.79
CA LEU A 111 -5.56 -6.73 6.07
C LEU A 111 -6.75 -7.47 6.66
N ARG A 112 -6.62 -8.77 6.92
CA ARG A 112 -7.67 -9.57 7.58
C ARG A 112 -8.02 -9.00 8.96
N ALA A 113 -7.03 -8.64 9.77
CA ALA A 113 -7.26 -8.04 11.07
C ALA A 113 -8.00 -6.68 10.96
N VAL A 114 -7.67 -5.85 9.97
CA VAL A 114 -8.35 -4.57 9.72
C VAL A 114 -9.80 -4.78 9.26
N PHE A 115 -10.06 -5.68 8.31
CA PHE A 115 -11.44 -5.94 7.85
C PHE A 115 -12.32 -6.49 8.97
N THR A 116 -11.78 -7.39 9.79
CA THR A 116 -12.47 -7.91 10.98
C THR A 116 -12.75 -6.80 11.99
N SER A 117 -11.78 -5.91 12.28
CA SER A 117 -11.98 -4.84 13.26
C SER A 117 -13.05 -3.83 12.83
N LEU A 118 -13.14 -3.55 11.53
CA LEU A 118 -14.14 -2.66 10.95
C LEU A 118 -15.52 -3.32 10.78
N GLY A 119 -15.67 -4.62 11.05
CA GLY A 119 -16.94 -5.34 10.87
C GLY A 119 -17.40 -5.35 9.41
N ILE A 120 -16.47 -5.46 8.46
CA ILE A 120 -16.79 -5.45 7.03
C ILE A 120 -17.04 -6.90 6.59
N PRO A 121 -18.18 -7.21 5.94
CA PRO A 121 -18.43 -8.56 5.43
C PRO A 121 -17.41 -8.88 4.33
N THR A 122 -16.72 -10.02 4.49
CA THR A 122 -15.62 -10.45 3.62
C THR A 122 -16.02 -11.53 2.62
N SER A 123 -17.31 -11.88 2.51
CA SER A 123 -17.80 -12.91 1.58
C SER A 123 -17.46 -12.59 0.12
N LYS A 124 -17.57 -11.32 -0.26
CA LYS A 124 -17.22 -10.79 -1.59
C LYS A 124 -15.80 -10.22 -1.68
N LEU A 125 -14.96 -10.48 -0.69
CA LEU A 125 -13.58 -10.01 -0.64
C LEU A 125 -12.62 -11.17 -0.93
N HIS A 126 -11.81 -11.02 -1.98
CA HIS A 126 -10.83 -12.02 -2.39
C HIS A 126 -9.42 -11.44 -2.32
N ILE A 127 -8.55 -12.02 -1.49
CA ILE A 127 -7.13 -11.66 -1.45
C ILE A 127 -6.39 -12.59 -2.42
N ILE A 128 -5.70 -12.02 -3.41
CA ILE A 128 -5.03 -12.73 -4.51
C ILE A 128 -3.55 -12.37 -4.50
N GLN A 129 -2.66 -13.36 -4.59
CA GLN A 129 -1.22 -13.15 -4.72
C GLN A 129 -0.84 -13.02 -6.19
N GLY A 130 -0.07 -12.00 -6.57
CA GLY A 130 0.26 -11.74 -7.98
C GLY A 130 0.99 -12.90 -8.67
N SER A 131 1.99 -13.48 -8.02
CA SER A 131 2.73 -14.63 -8.55
C SER A 131 1.89 -15.88 -8.83
N SER A 132 0.65 -15.96 -8.31
CA SER A 132 -0.26 -17.08 -8.59
C SER A 132 -0.70 -17.16 -10.06
N TYR A 133 -0.70 -16.04 -10.80
CA TYR A 133 -1.07 -16.01 -12.22
C TYR A 133 -0.06 -15.26 -13.10
N GLN A 134 0.70 -14.31 -12.56
CA GLN A 134 1.63 -13.48 -13.36
C GLN A 134 2.81 -14.27 -13.94
N LEU A 135 3.03 -15.50 -13.46
CA LEU A 135 4.08 -16.42 -13.95
C LEU A 135 3.55 -17.44 -14.97
N THR A 136 2.26 -17.40 -15.28
CA THR A 136 1.65 -18.32 -16.27
C THR A 136 2.12 -18.01 -17.68
N ARG A 137 2.00 -19.01 -18.57
CA ARG A 137 2.37 -18.88 -19.98
C ARG A 137 1.55 -17.79 -20.65
N GLU A 138 0.25 -17.78 -20.41
CA GLU A 138 -0.72 -16.87 -21.02
C GLU A 138 -0.38 -15.43 -20.68
N TYR A 139 -0.19 -15.15 -19.38
CA TYR A 139 0.16 -13.82 -18.88
C TYR A 139 1.49 -13.32 -19.47
N ASN A 140 2.52 -14.18 -19.50
CA ASN A 140 3.81 -13.80 -20.04
C ASN A 140 3.76 -13.55 -21.55
N MET A 141 2.95 -14.29 -22.31
CA MET A 141 2.75 -14.01 -23.73
C MET A 141 2.10 -12.65 -23.97
N ASP A 142 1.13 -12.25 -23.14
CA ASP A 142 0.56 -10.90 -23.22
C ASP A 142 1.53 -9.81 -22.78
N ASN A 143 2.36 -10.08 -21.77
CA ASN A 143 3.45 -9.19 -21.39
C ASN A 143 4.43 -8.97 -22.56
N TYR A 144 4.81 -10.02 -23.29
CA TYR A 144 5.64 -9.88 -24.50
C TYR A 144 4.92 -9.10 -25.62
N ARG A 145 3.61 -9.28 -25.80
CA ARG A 145 2.81 -8.48 -26.75
C ARG A 145 2.79 -7.00 -26.36
N LEU A 146 2.71 -6.69 -25.06
CA LEU A 146 2.86 -5.31 -24.57
C LEU A 146 4.26 -4.78 -24.86
N CYS A 147 5.32 -5.53 -24.54
CA CYS A 147 6.70 -5.12 -24.84
C CYS A 147 6.93 -4.86 -26.35
N ALA A 148 6.22 -5.55 -27.23
CA ALA A 148 6.29 -5.35 -28.68
C ALA A 148 5.49 -4.12 -29.19
N THR A 149 4.63 -3.52 -28.37
CA THR A 149 3.71 -2.43 -28.79
C THR A 149 3.89 -1.14 -28.00
N VAL A 150 4.42 -1.21 -26.79
CA VAL A 150 4.67 -0.09 -25.89
C VAL A 150 6.05 0.49 -26.16
N THR A 151 6.14 1.81 -26.32
CA THR A 151 7.44 2.49 -26.45
C THR A 151 8.11 2.64 -25.09
N GLU A 152 9.44 2.65 -25.06
CA GLU A 152 10.22 2.92 -23.84
C GLU A 152 9.80 4.24 -23.19
N HIS A 153 9.59 5.29 -24.00
CA HIS A 153 9.12 6.58 -23.54
C HIS A 153 7.79 6.49 -22.80
N ASP A 154 6.81 5.76 -23.35
CA ASP A 154 5.49 5.65 -22.74
C ASP A 154 5.53 4.81 -21.46
N ALA A 155 6.30 3.73 -21.42
CA ALA A 155 6.52 2.93 -20.20
C ALA A 155 7.20 3.75 -19.09
N LYS A 156 8.29 4.46 -19.43
CA LYS A 156 9.02 5.31 -18.48
C LYS A 156 8.13 6.43 -17.96
N LYS A 157 7.36 7.07 -18.84
CA LYS A 157 6.38 8.08 -18.45
C LYS A 157 5.35 7.48 -17.51
N ALA A 158 4.75 6.34 -17.85
CA ALA A 158 3.75 5.65 -17.03
C ALA A 158 4.23 5.34 -15.60
N GLY A 159 5.48 4.89 -15.44
CA GLY A 159 6.03 4.50 -14.14
C GLY A 159 6.64 5.62 -13.28
N ALA A 160 6.74 6.87 -13.77
CA ALA A 160 7.60 7.89 -13.16
C ALA A 160 7.29 8.26 -11.69
N GLU A 161 6.03 8.22 -11.26
CA GLU A 161 5.62 8.55 -9.87
C GLU A 161 5.43 7.32 -8.98
N VAL A 162 5.40 6.13 -9.58
CA VAL A 162 5.07 4.87 -8.91
C VAL A 162 6.33 4.05 -8.66
N VAL A 163 7.20 3.97 -9.65
CA VAL A 163 8.47 3.25 -9.58
C VAL A 163 9.53 4.15 -8.98
N LYS A 164 10.36 3.57 -8.12
CA LYS A 164 11.49 4.29 -7.53
C LYS A 164 12.46 4.82 -8.59
N GLN A 165 12.67 6.14 -8.57
CA GLN A 165 13.64 6.78 -9.45
C GLN A 165 15.07 6.58 -8.92
N VAL A 166 15.95 6.11 -9.80
CA VAL A 166 17.38 5.88 -9.52
C VAL A 166 18.21 6.43 -10.68
N GLU A 167 19.47 6.77 -10.41
CA GLU A 167 20.39 7.37 -11.40
C GLU A 167 20.55 6.49 -12.65
N SER A 168 20.57 5.17 -12.47
CA SER A 168 20.59 4.17 -13.56
C SER A 168 19.35 3.28 -13.46
N PRO A 169 18.22 3.65 -14.13
CA PRO A 169 16.98 2.89 -14.08
C PRO A 169 17.15 1.47 -14.61
N LEU A 170 16.59 0.49 -13.90
CA LEU A 170 16.58 -0.90 -14.35
C LEU A 170 15.38 -1.17 -15.25
N LEU A 171 15.50 -2.21 -16.09
CA LEU A 171 14.44 -2.65 -16.99
C LEU A 171 13.14 -3.00 -16.24
N SER A 172 13.24 -3.46 -15.00
CA SER A 172 12.07 -3.79 -14.16
C SER A 172 11.09 -2.64 -14.03
N GLY A 173 11.59 -1.39 -13.94
CA GLY A 173 10.75 -0.20 -13.86
C GLY A 173 9.94 0.09 -15.12
N LEU A 174 10.41 -0.36 -16.28
CA LEU A 174 9.69 -0.24 -17.55
C LEU A 174 8.62 -1.32 -17.74
N LEU A 175 8.79 -2.48 -17.09
CA LEU A 175 7.81 -3.56 -17.13
C LEU A 175 6.60 -3.28 -16.22
N TYR A 176 6.81 -2.56 -15.12
CA TYR A 176 5.81 -2.33 -14.07
C TYR A 176 4.44 -1.84 -14.61
N PRO A 177 4.35 -0.80 -15.46
CA PRO A 177 3.06 -0.30 -15.93
C PRO A 177 2.32 -1.30 -16.81
N GLY A 178 3.05 -2.10 -17.58
CA GLY A 178 2.48 -3.16 -18.43
C GLY A 178 1.87 -4.28 -17.59
N LEU A 179 2.58 -4.71 -16.55
CA LEU A 179 2.10 -5.75 -15.63
C LEU A 179 0.83 -5.28 -14.89
N GLN A 180 0.85 -4.08 -14.33
CA GLN A 180 -0.33 -3.54 -13.65
C GLN A 180 -1.55 -3.42 -14.59
N ALA A 181 -1.35 -3.05 -15.86
CA ALA A 181 -2.43 -3.01 -16.83
C ALA A 181 -2.99 -4.40 -17.14
N LEU A 182 -2.14 -5.42 -17.29
CA LEU A 182 -2.60 -6.79 -17.52
C LEU A 182 -3.38 -7.35 -16.33
N ASP A 183 -3.08 -6.91 -15.11
CA ASP A 183 -3.82 -7.34 -13.92
C ASP A 183 -5.32 -7.05 -14.04
N GLU A 184 -5.73 -5.93 -14.67
CA GLU A 184 -7.16 -5.63 -14.94
C GLU A 184 -7.85 -6.74 -15.76
N GLN A 185 -7.12 -7.31 -16.70
CA GLN A 185 -7.63 -8.37 -17.56
C GLN A 185 -7.64 -9.72 -16.83
N TYR A 186 -6.54 -10.08 -16.21
CA TYR A 186 -6.36 -11.41 -15.61
C TYR A 186 -7.09 -11.58 -14.28
N LEU A 187 -7.37 -10.47 -13.57
CA LEU A 187 -8.26 -10.49 -12.41
C LEU A 187 -9.74 -10.45 -12.80
N ASP A 188 -10.08 -10.32 -14.09
CA ASP A 188 -11.45 -10.16 -14.58
C ASP A 188 -12.24 -9.12 -13.77
N VAL A 189 -11.84 -7.85 -13.91
CA VAL A 189 -12.49 -6.73 -13.23
C VAL A 189 -13.11 -5.74 -14.20
N ASP A 190 -14.09 -5.00 -13.70
CA ASP A 190 -14.75 -3.89 -14.39
C ASP A 190 -14.06 -2.56 -14.10
N PHE A 191 -13.48 -2.41 -12.89
CA PHE A 191 -12.75 -1.21 -12.52
C PHE A 191 -11.55 -1.46 -11.61
N GLN A 192 -10.55 -0.59 -11.72
CA GLN A 192 -9.43 -0.51 -10.80
C GLN A 192 -9.65 0.64 -9.82
N PHE A 193 -9.32 0.41 -8.55
CA PHE A 193 -9.25 1.44 -7.51
C PHE A 193 -7.80 1.66 -7.06
N GLY A 194 -7.40 2.92 -6.90
CA GLY A 194 -6.09 3.30 -6.39
C GLY A 194 -6.03 4.76 -5.93
N GLY A 195 -4.86 5.19 -5.43
CA GLY A 195 -4.63 6.59 -5.08
C GLY A 195 -4.45 7.47 -6.30
N VAL A 196 -4.71 8.77 -6.18
CA VAL A 196 -4.26 9.72 -7.20
C VAL A 196 -2.74 9.77 -7.30
N ASP A 197 -1.92 9.18 -6.43
CA ASP A 197 -0.48 9.03 -6.71
C ASP A 197 -0.17 8.06 -7.85
N GLN A 198 -1.14 7.24 -8.26
CA GLN A 198 -1.12 6.54 -9.56
C GLN A 198 -1.44 7.47 -10.74
N VAL A 199 -1.70 8.74 -10.45
CA VAL A 199 -2.14 9.82 -11.34
C VAL A 199 -1.42 11.14 -11.02
N SER A 200 -0.35 11.43 -11.74
CA SER A 200 0.41 12.67 -11.56
C SER A 200 -0.44 13.91 -11.91
N LEU A 201 -0.46 14.89 -11.01
CA LEU A 201 -1.09 16.20 -11.23
C LEU A 201 0.02 17.23 -11.48
N LEU A 202 0.17 17.67 -12.73
CA LEU A 202 1.10 18.74 -13.08
C LEU A 202 0.30 20.04 -13.23
N LEU A 203 0.57 21.01 -12.35
CA LEU A 203 0.17 22.39 -12.60
C LEU A 203 1.05 22.94 -13.72
N LEU A 204 0.47 23.16 -14.90
CA LEU A 204 1.11 23.96 -15.93
C LEU A 204 0.86 25.44 -15.61
N PRO A 205 1.86 26.32 -15.77
CA PRO A 205 1.64 27.76 -15.70
C PRO A 205 0.60 28.18 -16.74
N PRO A 206 -0.16 29.27 -16.51
CA PRO A 206 -1.16 29.75 -17.45
C PRO A 206 -0.55 29.91 -18.85
N ILE A 207 -1.22 29.35 -19.85
CA ILE A 207 -0.86 29.60 -21.25
C ILE A 207 -0.98 31.10 -21.45
N GLN A 208 0.07 31.75 -21.97
CA GLN A 208 0.19 33.21 -22.11
C GLN A 208 -0.99 33.91 -22.82
N HIS A 209 -1.95 33.18 -23.39
CA HIS A 209 -3.07 33.73 -24.14
C HIS A 209 -4.45 33.48 -23.49
N ILE A 210 -4.51 32.83 -22.32
CA ILE A 210 -5.77 32.67 -21.54
C ILE A 210 -5.46 32.75 -20.02
N PRO A 211 -5.41 33.96 -19.43
CA PRO A 211 -4.94 34.18 -18.06
C PRO A 211 -5.86 33.65 -16.95
N ASP A 212 -7.12 33.30 -17.25
CA ASP A 212 -8.12 32.87 -16.23
C ASP A 212 -8.47 31.37 -16.27
N ARG A 213 -7.72 30.54 -17.01
CA ARG A 213 -7.90 29.08 -16.98
C ARG A 213 -6.61 28.39 -16.59
N TYR A 214 -6.55 27.92 -15.34
CA TYR A 214 -5.73 26.77 -15.01
C TYR A 214 -6.24 25.58 -15.85
N VAL A 215 -5.38 25.07 -16.73
CA VAL A 215 -5.61 23.78 -17.38
C VAL A 215 -4.96 22.73 -16.49
N TYR A 216 -5.76 21.99 -15.73
CA TYR A 216 -5.29 20.82 -15.01
C TYR A 216 -4.86 19.75 -16.02
N PHE A 217 -3.56 19.62 -16.27
CA PHE A 217 -3.02 18.50 -17.03
C PHE A 217 -2.80 17.34 -16.05
N VAL A 218 -3.85 16.54 -15.86
CA VAL A 218 -3.76 15.31 -15.08
C VAL A 218 -2.94 14.31 -15.91
N GLN A 219 -1.66 14.15 -15.62
CA GLN A 219 -0.83 13.05 -16.14
C GLN A 219 -1.19 11.76 -15.39
N ARG A 220 -2.32 11.16 -15.78
CA ARG A 220 -2.89 9.88 -15.32
C ARG A 220 -2.06 8.67 -15.77
N LYS A 221 -0.78 8.62 -15.43
CA LYS A 221 0.20 7.91 -16.29
C LYS A 221 -0.02 6.39 -16.35
N ILE A 222 -0.40 5.69 -15.27
CA ILE A 222 -0.59 4.22 -15.30
C ILE A 222 -2.02 3.80 -15.71
N PHE A 223 -3.06 4.50 -15.27
CA PHE A 223 -4.45 4.19 -15.65
C PHE A 223 -4.74 4.53 -17.12
N THR A 224 -4.27 5.68 -17.61
CA THR A 224 -4.38 6.01 -19.04
C THR A 224 -3.48 5.11 -19.89
N PHE A 225 -2.38 4.59 -19.34
CA PHE A 225 -1.60 3.55 -20.02
C PHE A 225 -2.45 2.30 -20.25
N ALA A 226 -3.15 1.81 -19.23
CA ALA A 226 -4.05 0.66 -19.38
C ALA A 226 -5.19 0.94 -20.38
N GLU A 227 -5.87 2.10 -20.28
CA GLU A 227 -6.93 2.49 -21.22
C GLU A 227 -6.46 2.56 -22.68
N ARG A 228 -5.18 2.88 -22.91
CA ARG A 228 -4.58 3.00 -24.24
C ARG A 228 -4.10 1.67 -24.79
N TYR A 229 -3.47 0.84 -23.96
CA TYR A 229 -2.75 -0.35 -24.42
C TYR A 229 -3.56 -1.63 -24.32
N LEU A 230 -4.47 -1.79 -23.35
CA LEU A 230 -5.33 -2.98 -23.27
C LEU A 230 -6.18 -3.20 -24.53
N PRO A 231 -6.81 -2.17 -25.14
CA PRO A 231 -7.53 -2.34 -26.40
C PRO A 231 -6.66 -2.82 -27.56
N ARG A 232 -5.36 -2.51 -27.56
CA ARG A 232 -4.42 -2.97 -28.59
C ARG A 232 -4.12 -4.46 -28.50
N LEU A 233 -4.33 -5.05 -27.33
CA LEU A 233 -4.27 -6.50 -27.12
C LEU A 233 -5.64 -7.17 -27.35
N GLY A 234 -6.69 -6.41 -27.68
CA GLY A 234 -8.05 -6.91 -27.84
C GLY A 234 -8.85 -6.97 -26.54
N TYR A 235 -8.34 -6.38 -25.45
CA TYR A 235 -9.01 -6.36 -24.16
C TYR A 235 -9.86 -5.09 -23.96
N ARG A 236 -10.94 -5.22 -23.18
CA ARG A 236 -11.82 -4.07 -22.87
C ARG A 236 -11.10 -3.04 -21.99
N LYS A 237 -11.55 -1.78 -22.08
CA LYS A 237 -11.16 -0.74 -21.12
C LYS A 237 -11.88 -0.97 -19.78
N ARG A 238 -11.24 -0.57 -18.68
CA ARG A 238 -11.83 -0.57 -17.35
C ARG A 238 -12.07 0.87 -16.89
N SER A 239 -12.97 1.01 -15.92
CA SER A 239 -13.12 2.27 -15.20
C SER A 239 -12.02 2.40 -14.15
N HIS A 240 -11.66 3.64 -13.79
CA HIS A 240 -10.60 3.91 -12.82
C HIS A 240 -11.10 4.87 -11.76
N LEU A 241 -11.04 4.45 -10.50
CA LEU A 241 -11.55 5.17 -9.34
C LEU A 241 -10.37 5.59 -8.46
N MET A 242 -10.35 6.86 -8.06
CA MET A 242 -9.18 7.44 -7.40
C MET A 242 -9.51 8.11 -6.07
N ASN A 243 -8.88 7.66 -4.99
CA ASN A 243 -8.95 8.36 -3.71
C ASN A 243 -7.97 9.54 -3.65
N ALA A 244 -8.34 10.57 -2.90
CA ALA A 244 -7.46 11.68 -2.62
C ALA A 244 -6.22 11.25 -1.83
N MET A 245 -5.12 11.99 -2.01
CA MET A 245 -3.93 11.82 -1.17
C MET A 245 -4.20 12.41 0.21
N VAL A 246 -3.93 11.61 1.23
CA VAL A 246 -3.97 12.09 2.61
C VAL A 246 -2.54 12.44 3.04
N PRO A 247 -2.29 13.69 3.48
CA PRO A 247 -0.98 14.09 3.96
C PRO A 247 -0.53 13.25 5.17
N GLY A 248 0.79 13.10 5.30
CA GLY A 248 1.42 12.51 6.47
C GLY A 248 1.25 13.38 7.72
N LEU A 249 1.53 12.80 8.88
CA LEU A 249 1.36 13.49 10.17
C LEU A 249 2.25 14.73 10.33
N MET A 250 3.37 14.78 9.61
CA MET A 250 4.31 15.91 9.61
C MET A 250 4.16 16.81 8.36
N GLY A 251 3.09 16.65 7.57
CA GLY A 251 2.95 17.24 6.24
C GLY A 251 3.59 16.39 5.14
N GLY A 252 3.23 16.64 3.88
CA GLY A 252 3.74 15.89 2.72
C GLY A 252 3.21 14.45 2.62
N LYS A 253 3.94 13.54 1.94
CA LYS A 253 3.53 12.13 1.76
C LYS A 253 3.93 11.28 2.97
N MET A 254 3.01 10.47 3.49
CA MET A 254 3.30 9.48 4.53
C MET A 254 4.24 8.40 3.96
N SER A 255 5.49 8.33 4.42
CA SER A 255 6.51 7.45 3.82
C SER A 255 6.86 6.26 4.71
N SER A 256 6.86 5.07 4.11
CA SER A 256 7.34 3.84 4.78
C SER A 256 8.83 3.89 5.16
N SER A 257 9.61 4.81 4.58
CA SER A 257 11.05 4.94 4.82
C SER A 257 11.43 5.86 5.99
N ASP A 258 10.51 6.69 6.48
CA ASP A 258 10.74 7.53 7.67
C ASP A 258 9.85 7.05 8.83
N PRO A 259 10.42 6.36 9.84
CA PRO A 259 9.68 5.84 10.99
C PRO A 259 8.94 6.89 11.82
N ASN A 260 9.37 8.15 11.77
CA ASN A 260 8.73 9.25 12.52
C ASN A 260 7.55 9.86 11.75
N SER A 261 7.51 9.69 10.42
CA SER A 261 6.47 10.27 9.56
C SER A 261 5.16 9.48 9.52
N LYS A 262 5.14 8.27 10.09
CA LYS A 262 4.02 7.33 10.00
C LYS A 262 3.73 6.64 11.34
N ILE A 263 2.48 6.22 11.52
CA ILE A 263 2.07 5.33 12.60
C ILE A 263 1.83 3.94 12.01
N ASP A 264 2.52 2.93 12.52
CA ASP A 264 2.34 1.55 12.08
C ASP A 264 1.13 0.92 12.80
N PHE A 265 0.51 -0.09 12.19
CA PHE A 265 -0.66 -0.75 12.78
C PHE A 265 -0.41 -1.41 14.14
N LEU A 266 0.85 -1.73 14.43
CA LEU A 266 1.29 -2.39 15.67
C LEU A 266 2.00 -1.44 16.63
N ASP A 267 1.99 -0.12 16.38
CA ASP A 267 2.56 0.85 17.31
C ASP A 267 1.81 0.82 18.66
N SER A 268 2.58 0.87 19.76
CA SER A 268 2.01 0.93 21.11
C SER A 268 1.27 2.26 21.33
N PRO A 269 0.34 2.35 22.31
CA PRO A 269 -0.36 3.58 22.60
C PRO A 269 0.56 4.78 22.89
N GLU A 270 1.69 4.51 23.54
CA GLU A 270 2.71 5.51 23.88
C GLU A 270 3.42 6.03 22.62
N VAL A 271 3.71 5.15 21.67
CA VAL A 271 4.34 5.51 20.38
C VAL A 271 3.37 6.35 19.54
N VAL A 272 2.09 5.94 19.46
CA VAL A 272 1.03 6.72 18.80
C VAL A 272 0.95 8.12 19.42
N LYS A 273 0.87 8.21 20.75
CA LYS A 273 0.81 9.49 21.47
C LYS A 273 2.02 10.37 21.17
N LYS A 274 3.22 9.80 21.16
CA LYS A 274 4.46 10.53 20.84
C LYS A 274 4.44 11.09 19.42
N LYS A 275 4.04 10.28 18.43
CA LYS A 275 3.98 10.67 17.02
C LYS A 275 2.93 11.76 16.76
N ILE A 276 1.72 11.62 17.31
CA ILE A 276 0.67 12.63 17.20
C ILE A 276 1.06 13.93 17.91
N LYS A 277 1.75 13.85 19.06
CA LYS A 277 2.27 15.05 19.72
C LYS A 277 3.23 15.84 18.82
N GLY A 278 4.08 15.13 18.08
CA GLY A 278 5.02 15.71 17.10
C GLY A 278 4.40 16.13 15.77
N ALA A 279 3.14 15.79 15.49
CA ALA A 279 2.46 16.16 14.26
C ALA A 279 2.32 17.68 14.10
N PHE A 280 2.43 18.17 12.87
CA PHE A 280 2.18 19.57 12.54
C PHE A 280 0.70 19.89 12.73
N SER A 281 0.39 20.95 13.50
CA SER A 281 -0.98 21.33 13.86
C SER A 281 -0.95 22.76 14.42
N GLU A 282 -0.94 23.74 13.53
CA GLU A 282 -1.02 25.16 13.88
C GLU A 282 -2.49 25.58 14.10
N PRO A 283 -2.81 26.42 15.10
CA PRO A 283 -4.19 26.94 15.28
C PRO A 283 -4.71 27.63 14.02
N GLY A 284 -5.97 27.42 13.67
CA GLY A 284 -6.59 28.03 12.49
C GLY A 284 -6.16 27.43 11.14
N ASN A 285 -5.01 26.75 11.07
CA ASN A 285 -4.47 26.19 9.84
C ASN A 285 -5.12 24.84 9.48
N VAL A 286 -6.00 24.88 8.48
CA VAL A 286 -6.69 23.71 7.94
C VAL A 286 -6.03 23.12 6.69
N GLU A 287 -5.06 23.82 6.11
CA GLU A 287 -4.33 23.38 4.92
C GLU A 287 -3.08 22.59 5.34
N ASP A 288 -2.74 21.53 4.59
CA ASP A 288 -1.62 20.63 4.89
C ASP A 288 -1.63 20.03 6.32
N ASN A 289 -2.80 19.97 6.96
CA ASN A 289 -2.97 19.45 8.30
C ASN A 289 -3.27 17.94 8.29
N GLY A 290 -2.23 17.13 8.53
CA GLY A 290 -2.32 15.67 8.54
C GLY A 290 -3.32 15.09 9.54
N LEU A 291 -3.61 15.79 10.65
CA LEU A 291 -4.59 15.32 11.63
C LEU A 291 -6.02 15.51 11.12
N LEU A 292 -6.33 16.69 10.57
CA LEU A 292 -7.64 16.98 10.00
C LEU A 292 -7.91 16.10 8.78
N ALA A 293 -6.92 15.95 7.89
CA ALA A 293 -7.07 15.09 6.72
C ALA A 293 -7.26 13.60 7.10
N PHE A 294 -6.61 13.12 8.16
CA PHE A 294 -6.87 11.77 8.68
C PHE A 294 -8.28 11.67 9.28
N ALA A 295 -8.75 12.69 9.99
CA ALA A 295 -10.12 12.71 10.51
C ALA A 295 -11.13 12.62 9.35
N GLU A 296 -10.98 13.44 8.32
CA GLU A 296 -11.83 13.47 7.12
C GLU A 296 -11.86 12.13 6.38
N ALA A 297 -10.68 11.58 6.09
CA ALA A 297 -10.53 10.42 5.21
C ALA A 297 -10.70 9.07 5.93
N VAL A 298 -10.62 9.05 7.26
CA VAL A 298 -10.64 7.79 8.04
C VAL A 298 -11.65 7.85 9.19
N LEU A 299 -11.53 8.79 10.12
CA LEU A 299 -12.33 8.75 11.36
C LEU A 299 -13.82 8.98 11.10
N PHE A 300 -14.18 10.03 10.36
CA PHE A 300 -15.58 10.30 9.99
C PHE A 300 -16.19 9.17 9.13
N PRO A 301 -15.49 8.66 8.09
CA PRO A 301 -15.93 7.49 7.34
C PRO A 301 -16.21 6.25 8.18
N ILE A 302 -15.32 5.93 9.11
CA ILE A 302 -15.48 4.76 9.98
C ILE A 302 -16.61 4.99 10.98
N SER A 303 -16.72 6.19 11.57
CA SER A 303 -17.84 6.53 12.45
C SER A 303 -19.18 6.40 11.73
N GLN A 304 -19.28 6.91 10.50
CA GLN A 304 -20.50 6.75 9.70
C GLN A 304 -20.80 5.28 9.42
N LEU A 305 -19.78 4.49 9.07
CA LEU A 305 -19.92 3.05 8.85
C LEU A 305 -20.46 2.33 10.09
N LYS A 306 -19.94 2.65 11.28
CA LYS A 306 -20.40 2.09 12.55
C LYS A 306 -21.84 2.49 12.90
N VAL A 307 -22.20 3.76 12.65
CA VAL A 307 -23.57 4.25 12.84
C VAL A 307 -24.55 3.54 11.89
N ASP A 308 -24.17 3.37 10.62
CA ASP A 308 -24.98 2.65 9.64
C ASP A 308 -25.20 1.18 10.05
N GLN A 309 -24.16 0.51 10.57
CA GLN A 309 -24.23 -0.85 11.10
C GLN A 309 -25.18 -0.92 12.32
N ALA A 310 -25.04 -0.01 13.29
CA ALA A 310 -25.88 0.00 14.48
C ALA A 310 -27.38 0.23 14.18
N LYS A 311 -27.70 0.86 13.05
CA LYS A 311 -29.09 1.08 12.58
C LYS A 311 -29.67 -0.10 11.79
N GLY A 312 -28.95 -1.22 11.66
CA GLY A 312 -29.40 -2.38 10.87
C GLY A 312 -29.43 -2.10 9.36
N THR A 313 -28.71 -1.05 8.91
CA THR A 313 -28.47 -0.75 7.48
C THR A 313 -27.10 -1.26 7.03
N GLY A 314 -26.51 -2.15 7.84
CA GLY A 314 -25.29 -2.89 7.52
C GLY A 314 -25.53 -3.90 6.40
N VAL A 315 -24.45 -4.32 5.74
CA VAL A 315 -24.54 -5.38 4.72
C VAL A 315 -24.52 -6.73 5.41
N MET A 316 -25.57 -7.51 5.17
CA MET A 316 -25.66 -8.89 5.58
C MET A 316 -24.76 -9.76 4.70
N ASP A 317 -24.13 -10.78 5.29
CA ASP A 317 -23.47 -11.82 4.52
C ASP A 317 -24.49 -12.71 3.77
N GLU A 318 -23.99 -13.67 2.99
CA GLU A 318 -24.83 -14.57 2.19
C GLU A 318 -25.75 -15.46 3.06
N ASP A 319 -25.43 -15.60 4.35
CA ASP A 319 -26.22 -16.34 5.34
C ASP A 319 -27.19 -15.44 6.13
N GLY A 320 -27.28 -14.14 5.79
CA GLY A 320 -28.14 -13.18 6.48
C GLY A 320 -27.61 -12.70 7.83
N LYS A 321 -26.32 -12.86 8.12
CA LYS A 321 -25.67 -12.38 9.35
C LYS A 321 -24.95 -11.06 9.10
N GLU A 322 -25.09 -10.12 10.02
CA GLU A 322 -24.28 -8.91 10.02
C GLU A 322 -22.86 -9.24 10.46
N ALA A 323 -21.86 -8.72 9.74
CA ALA A 323 -20.49 -8.69 10.24
C ALA A 323 -20.43 -7.74 11.45
N LEU A 324 -20.38 -8.31 12.65
CA LEU A 324 -20.32 -7.54 13.90
C LEU A 324 -18.94 -6.91 14.07
N SER A 325 -18.86 -5.57 14.09
CA SER A 325 -17.64 -4.87 14.50
C SER A 325 -17.34 -5.17 15.97
N THR A 326 -16.06 -5.33 16.30
CA THR A 326 -15.59 -5.53 17.69
C THR A 326 -15.74 -4.27 18.56
N ASP A 327 -15.95 -3.10 17.95
CA ASP A 327 -16.31 -1.85 18.63
C ASP A 327 -17.41 -1.14 17.82
N PRO A 328 -18.71 -1.37 18.12
CA PRO A 328 -19.81 -0.78 17.37
C PRO A 328 -19.97 0.73 17.63
N LYS A 329 -19.25 1.29 18.62
CA LYS A 329 -19.38 2.71 18.97
C LYS A 329 -18.56 3.56 17.99
N SER A 330 -19.17 4.63 17.50
CA SER A 330 -18.47 5.70 16.78
C SER A 330 -17.39 6.34 17.67
N PHE A 331 -16.62 7.28 17.12
CA PHE A 331 -15.70 8.10 17.90
C PHE A 331 -16.41 9.22 18.68
N ALA A 332 -17.72 9.12 18.87
CA ALA A 332 -18.48 9.97 19.77
C ALA A 332 -18.36 9.49 21.22
N SER A 333 -18.50 10.41 22.18
CA SER A 333 -18.63 10.06 23.59
C SER A 333 -20.02 9.46 23.89
N ASP A 334 -20.13 8.66 24.95
CA ASP A 334 -21.38 7.97 25.33
C ASP A 334 -22.60 8.91 25.53
N ASN A 335 -22.38 10.16 25.95
CA ASN A 335 -23.42 11.16 26.18
C ASN A 335 -23.56 12.17 25.03
N ALA A 336 -22.96 11.89 23.86
CA ALA A 336 -23.02 12.81 22.73
C ALA A 336 -24.45 12.87 22.14
N PRO A 337 -24.86 14.02 21.58
CA PRO A 337 -26.12 14.12 20.83
C PRO A 337 -26.22 13.08 19.71
N GLU A 338 -27.44 12.65 19.39
CA GLU A 338 -27.69 11.73 18.28
C GLU A 338 -27.15 12.32 16.96
N GLY A 339 -26.50 11.49 16.15
CA GLY A 339 -25.86 11.91 14.90
C GLY A 339 -24.39 12.33 15.05
N THR A 340 -23.86 12.43 16.26
CA THR A 340 -22.44 12.74 16.49
C THR A 340 -21.54 11.64 15.92
N LEU A 341 -20.56 12.03 15.11
CA LEU A 341 -19.57 11.13 14.52
C LEU A 341 -18.21 11.24 15.21
N PHE A 342 -17.86 12.40 15.76
CA PHE A 342 -16.58 12.61 16.43
C PHE A 342 -16.76 13.55 17.63
N THR A 343 -16.08 13.25 18.75
CA THR A 343 -16.09 14.12 19.94
C THR A 343 -14.68 14.53 20.31
N VAL A 344 -14.50 15.81 20.63
CA VAL A 344 -13.24 16.34 21.16
C VAL A 344 -13.50 16.88 22.55
N ASN A 345 -12.85 16.30 23.56
CA ASN A 345 -12.90 16.80 24.92
C ASN A 345 -12.01 18.04 25.03
N THR A 346 -12.60 19.22 25.20
CA THR A 346 -11.83 20.45 25.45
C THR A 346 -11.50 20.59 26.92
N LYS A 347 -10.38 21.25 27.21
CA LYS A 347 -9.93 21.44 28.59
C LYS A 347 -10.82 22.39 29.42
N PHE A 348 -11.49 23.35 28.78
CA PHE A 348 -12.18 24.45 29.49
C PHE A 348 -13.68 24.55 29.21
N ASP A 349 -14.13 24.19 28.01
CA ASP A 349 -15.50 24.46 27.53
C ASP A 349 -16.36 23.19 27.42
N GLY A 350 -15.88 22.06 27.94
CA GLY A 350 -16.53 20.76 27.86
C GLY A 350 -16.33 20.05 26.51
N PRO A 351 -16.99 18.91 26.27
CA PRO A 351 -16.85 18.17 25.02
C PRO A 351 -17.53 18.90 23.86
N MET A 352 -16.82 19.01 22.73
CA MET A 352 -17.38 19.43 21.45
C MET A 352 -17.77 18.19 20.63
N HIS A 353 -18.97 18.22 20.06
CA HIS A 353 -19.53 17.12 19.28
C HIS A 353 -19.70 17.55 17.82
N PHE A 354 -19.22 16.72 16.89
CA PHE A 354 -19.24 16.99 15.46
C PHE A 354 -20.03 15.89 14.74
N SER A 355 -21.05 16.29 14.00
CA SER A 355 -21.85 15.41 13.14
C SER A 355 -21.28 15.32 11.73
N THR A 356 -20.50 16.32 11.32
CA THR A 356 -19.83 16.37 10.02
C THR A 356 -18.37 16.81 10.14
N TYR A 357 -17.54 16.45 9.16
CA TYR A 357 -16.15 16.92 9.11
C TYR A 357 -16.07 18.44 8.94
N GLU A 358 -16.99 19.05 8.18
CA GLU A 358 -17.00 20.50 7.98
C GLU A 358 -17.18 21.28 9.29
N GLU A 359 -17.98 20.76 10.23
CA GLU A 359 -18.09 21.36 11.56
C GLU A 359 -16.76 21.32 12.33
N LEU A 360 -16.05 20.19 12.29
CA LEU A 360 -14.73 20.06 12.90
C LEU A 360 -13.72 21.02 12.25
N ARG A 361 -13.69 21.05 10.91
CA ARG A 361 -12.80 21.90 10.12
C ARG A 361 -13.06 23.38 10.43
N GLN A 362 -14.32 23.80 10.47
CA GLN A 362 -14.70 25.17 10.74
C GLN A 362 -14.38 25.56 12.19
N ALA A 363 -14.65 24.70 13.18
CA ALA A 363 -14.28 24.96 14.57
C ALA A 363 -12.76 25.12 14.75
N TYR A 364 -11.96 24.33 14.04
CA TYR A 364 -10.50 24.46 14.06
C TYR A 364 -10.03 25.74 13.35
N LYS A 365 -10.63 26.07 12.20
CA LYS A 365 -10.34 27.29 11.42
C LYS A 365 -10.65 28.58 12.19
N GLU A 366 -11.74 28.58 12.94
CA GLU A 366 -12.17 29.69 13.80
C GLU A 366 -11.45 29.72 15.15
N GLU A 367 -10.46 28.83 15.36
CA GLU A 367 -9.69 28.68 16.59
C GLU A 367 -10.53 28.36 17.85
N LYS A 368 -11.80 27.95 17.67
CA LYS A 368 -12.65 27.44 18.75
C LYS A 368 -12.18 26.08 19.24
N LEU A 369 -11.57 25.30 18.36
CA LEU A 369 -10.91 24.04 18.70
C LEU A 369 -9.39 24.21 18.62
N HIS A 370 -8.71 24.05 19.76
CA HIS A 370 -7.26 24.16 19.80
C HIS A 370 -6.55 22.85 19.44
N PRO A 371 -5.32 22.92 18.86
CA PRO A 371 -4.47 21.75 18.61
C PRO A 371 -4.24 20.89 19.86
N GLY A 372 -4.17 21.53 21.04
CA GLY A 372 -3.97 20.88 22.33
C GLY A 372 -5.10 19.95 22.76
N ASP A 373 -6.32 20.20 22.28
CA ASP A 373 -7.51 19.38 22.54
C ASP A 373 -7.75 18.36 21.40
N LEU A 374 -7.50 18.77 20.15
CA LEU A 374 -7.62 17.87 19.00
C LEU A 374 -6.64 16.69 19.08
N LYS A 375 -5.36 16.93 19.42
CA LYS A 375 -4.33 15.88 19.46
C LYS A 375 -4.70 14.73 20.40
N PRO A 376 -5.12 14.95 21.66
CA PRO A 376 -5.63 13.89 22.53
C PRO A 376 -6.79 13.09 21.95
N ALA A 377 -7.78 13.75 21.33
CA ALA A 377 -8.91 13.06 20.70
C ALA A 377 -8.46 12.18 19.52
N MET A 378 -7.51 12.66 18.71
CA MET A 378 -6.90 11.87 17.64
C MET A 378 -6.13 10.64 18.18
N VAL A 379 -5.39 10.81 19.30
CA VAL A 379 -4.69 9.69 19.94
C VAL A 379 -5.65 8.62 20.43
N ASP A 380 -6.77 9.01 21.06
CA ASP A 380 -7.79 8.07 21.52
C ASP A 380 -8.42 7.32 20.34
N ALA A 381 -8.90 8.05 19.33
CA ALA A 381 -9.54 7.46 18.16
C ALA A 381 -8.61 6.51 17.38
N ILE A 382 -7.35 6.89 17.16
CA ILE A 382 -6.36 6.02 16.50
C ILE A 382 -6.08 4.78 17.37
N ASN A 383 -5.93 4.93 18.69
CA ASN A 383 -5.72 3.76 19.54
C ASN A 383 -6.92 2.81 19.54
N ARG A 384 -8.14 3.32 19.53
CA ARG A 384 -9.36 2.51 19.40
C ARG A 384 -9.39 1.73 18.08
N LEU A 385 -8.90 2.31 16.98
CA LEU A 385 -8.74 1.62 15.69
C LEU A 385 -7.68 0.52 15.73
N LEU A 386 -6.55 0.78 16.39
CA LEU A 386 -5.39 -0.13 16.41
C LEU A 386 -5.50 -1.24 17.46
N ASP A 387 -6.24 -1.02 18.56
CA ASP A 387 -6.41 -2.00 19.64
C ASP A 387 -6.86 -3.40 19.18
N PRO A 388 -7.93 -3.58 18.40
CA PRO A 388 -8.33 -4.91 17.93
C PRO A 388 -7.27 -5.56 17.02
N ILE A 389 -6.52 -4.77 16.26
CA ILE A 389 -5.46 -5.26 15.37
C ILE A 389 -4.26 -5.75 16.20
N ARG A 390 -3.87 -4.99 17.23
CA ARG A 390 -2.83 -5.37 18.18
C ARG A 390 -3.19 -6.65 18.93
N LYS A 391 -4.43 -6.75 19.41
CA LYS A 391 -4.95 -7.98 20.06
C LYS A 391 -4.93 -9.18 19.13
N ALA A 392 -5.32 -9.01 17.86
CA ALA A 392 -5.25 -10.08 16.86
C ALA A 392 -3.81 -10.53 16.59
N PHE A 393 -2.85 -9.62 16.61
CA PHE A 393 -1.42 -9.91 16.52
C PHE A 393 -0.89 -10.66 17.75
N GLU A 394 -1.17 -10.16 18.95
CA GLU A 394 -0.77 -10.76 20.22
C GLU A 394 -1.33 -12.19 20.42
N ALA A 395 -2.55 -12.43 19.93
CA ALA A 395 -3.20 -13.74 20.02
C ALA A 395 -2.72 -14.77 18.98
N ASN A 396 -1.93 -14.37 17.98
CA ASN A 396 -1.52 -15.23 16.88
C ASN A 396 0.02 -15.34 16.77
N GLU A 397 0.57 -16.45 17.28
CA GLU A 397 2.02 -16.73 17.23
C GLU A 397 2.58 -16.78 15.79
N GLU A 398 1.79 -17.27 14.84
CA GLU A 398 2.21 -17.34 13.44
C GLU A 398 2.28 -15.95 12.81
N PHE A 399 1.37 -15.05 13.18
CA PHE A 399 1.41 -13.66 12.76
C PHE A 399 2.64 -12.95 13.34
N GLN A 400 2.95 -13.14 14.63
CA GLN A 400 4.17 -12.62 15.26
C GLN A 400 5.44 -13.13 14.58
N LYS A 401 5.52 -14.45 14.35
CA LYS A 401 6.66 -15.04 13.65
C LYS A 401 6.80 -14.50 12.22
N THR A 402 5.69 -14.33 11.51
CA THR A 402 5.68 -13.80 10.13
C THR A 402 6.17 -12.36 10.10
N GLU A 403 5.76 -11.53 11.05
CA GLU A 403 6.23 -10.14 11.21
C GLU A 403 7.75 -10.07 11.36
N SER A 404 8.31 -10.88 12.25
CA SER A 404 9.75 -10.87 12.53
C SER A 404 10.58 -11.36 11.34
N LEU A 405 10.04 -12.27 10.54
CA LEU A 405 10.66 -12.73 9.28
C LEU A 405 10.51 -11.71 8.15
N ALA A 406 9.39 -10.99 8.08
CA ALA A 406 9.10 -10.00 7.04
C ALA A 406 9.91 -8.70 7.19
N TYR A 407 10.24 -8.35 8.44
CA TYR A 407 10.93 -7.12 8.79
C TYR A 407 11.96 -7.38 9.91
N PRO A 408 13.04 -8.14 9.61
CA PRO A 408 14.08 -8.43 10.59
C PRO A 408 14.73 -7.14 11.08
N ASP A 409 15.00 -7.06 12.38
CA ASP A 409 15.71 -5.92 12.96
C ASP A 409 17.13 -5.85 12.35
N PRO A 410 17.48 -4.74 11.65
CA PRO A 410 18.80 -4.59 11.06
C PRO A 410 19.94 -4.58 12.09
N ASN A 411 19.62 -4.36 13.38
CA ASN A 411 20.57 -4.35 14.49
C ASN A 411 20.54 -5.65 15.32
N ALA A 412 19.69 -6.62 14.98
CA ALA A 412 19.67 -7.90 15.68
C ALA A 412 21.00 -8.63 15.45
N LYS A 413 21.70 -8.99 16.53
CA LYS A 413 22.85 -9.90 16.46
C LYS A 413 22.40 -11.20 15.78
N GLN A 414 23.06 -11.58 14.69
CA GLN A 414 22.78 -12.85 14.02
C GLN A 414 22.80 -13.98 15.07
N PRO A 415 21.78 -14.84 15.13
CA PRO A 415 21.87 -16.02 15.98
C PRO A 415 23.07 -16.83 15.51
N ALA A 416 23.93 -17.21 16.46
CA ALA A 416 25.14 -18.00 16.17
C ALA A 416 24.75 -19.19 15.29
N LYS A 417 25.36 -19.29 14.09
CA LYS A 417 25.15 -20.43 13.19
C LYS A 417 25.25 -21.71 14.04
N LYS A 418 24.16 -22.48 14.13
CA LYS A 418 24.21 -23.82 14.74
C LYS A 418 25.39 -24.56 14.10
N LYS A 419 26.37 -24.96 14.91
CA LYS A 419 27.50 -25.77 14.45
C LYS A 419 26.91 -26.93 13.65
N LYS A 420 27.24 -27.02 12.35
CA LYS A 420 26.96 -28.23 11.59
C LYS A 420 27.59 -29.39 12.36
N GLU A 421 26.79 -30.37 12.75
CA GLU A 421 27.32 -31.65 13.20
C GLU A 421 28.26 -32.17 12.11
N LYS A 422 29.51 -32.41 12.48
CA LYS A 422 30.46 -33.06 11.58
C LYS A 422 30.00 -34.50 11.41
N VAL A 423 29.30 -34.78 10.31
CA VAL A 423 29.07 -36.16 9.87
C VAL A 423 30.45 -36.72 9.49
N TYR A 424 30.94 -37.65 10.31
CA TYR A 424 32.18 -38.36 10.06
C TYR A 424 31.95 -39.36 8.92
N HIS A 425 32.61 -39.14 7.79
CA HIS A 425 32.71 -40.16 6.73
C HIS A 425 34.00 -40.97 6.98
N PRO A 426 33.91 -42.26 7.36
CA PRO A 426 35.09 -43.10 7.45
C PRO A 426 35.74 -43.23 6.06
N PRO A 427 37.08 -43.18 5.96
CA PRO A 427 37.77 -43.41 4.70
C PRO A 427 37.55 -44.86 4.23
N PRO A 428 37.48 -45.10 2.91
CA PRO A 428 37.24 -46.43 2.37
C PRO A 428 38.36 -47.41 2.76
N PRO A 429 38.03 -48.68 3.04
CA PRO A 429 39.00 -49.66 3.48
C PRO A 429 39.91 -50.11 2.32
N GLY A 430 41.22 -49.95 2.52
CA GLY A 430 42.24 -50.75 1.83
C GLY A 430 43.00 -50.05 0.70
N LYS A 431 44.14 -49.43 1.03
CA LYS A 431 45.44 -49.74 0.41
C LYS A 431 46.50 -49.70 1.50
N GLY A 432 47.10 -50.87 1.75
CA GLY A 432 47.96 -51.17 2.89
C GLY A 432 49.30 -50.44 2.88
N LYS A 433 49.84 -50.30 4.09
CA LYS A 433 51.22 -49.90 4.42
C LYS A 433 52.25 -50.89 3.83
N ASN A 434 53.39 -50.36 3.41
CA ASN A 434 54.72 -50.96 3.56
C ASN A 434 55.73 -49.80 3.50
N THR A 435 56.23 -49.34 4.66
CA THR A 435 57.48 -49.72 5.38
C THR A 435 58.59 -48.69 5.13
N LYS A 436 59.13 -48.18 6.24
CA LYS A 436 60.22 -47.20 6.35
C LYS A 436 61.55 -47.75 5.83
N LEU A 437 62.46 -46.87 5.42
CA LEU A 437 63.91 -46.99 5.68
C LEU A 437 64.52 -45.57 5.76
N ASN A 438 65.28 -45.34 6.84
CA ASN A 438 66.07 -44.15 7.12
C ASN A 438 67.39 -44.16 6.32
N ASP A 439 68.00 -43.00 6.06
CA ASP A 439 69.33 -42.60 6.58
C ASP A 439 69.87 -41.34 5.86
N ALA A 440 70.55 -40.47 6.61
CA ALA A 440 71.39 -39.36 6.15
C ALA A 440 72.88 -39.78 6.22
N PRO A 441 73.93 -38.95 5.97
CA PRO A 441 74.14 -37.76 5.12
C PRO A 441 75.44 -37.85 4.23
N SER A 442 75.74 -36.76 3.50
CA SER A 442 77.09 -36.23 3.12
C SER A 442 77.69 -36.42 1.70
N ALA A 443 78.29 -35.29 1.25
CA ALA A 443 79.56 -35.08 0.54
C ALA A 443 79.68 -35.09 -1.01
N ASP A 444 80.08 -33.90 -1.50
CA ASP A 444 81.10 -33.57 -2.52
C ASP A 444 80.94 -33.96 -4.01
N ALA A 445 81.04 -32.95 -4.89
CA ALA A 445 82.29 -32.67 -5.63
C ALA A 445 82.19 -31.54 -6.68
N LYS A 446 83.14 -30.59 -6.56
CA LYS A 446 84.00 -29.98 -7.61
C LYS A 446 83.40 -29.24 -8.82
N SER A 447 83.78 -27.96 -8.97
CA SER A 447 84.87 -27.50 -9.87
C SER A 447 85.01 -25.97 -9.81
N GLU A 448 86.19 -25.44 -9.48
CA GLU A 448 87.07 -24.55 -10.30
C GLU A 448 86.39 -23.27 -10.84
N SER A 449 86.92 -22.04 -10.72
CA SER A 449 88.29 -21.55 -10.53
C SER A 449 88.31 -20.06 -10.13
N ALA A 450 89.30 -19.69 -9.30
CA ALA A 450 90.14 -18.47 -9.27
C ALA A 450 89.81 -17.27 -10.19
N ALA A 451 90.06 -15.98 -9.88
CA ALA A 451 90.66 -15.28 -8.74
C ALA A 451 90.48 -13.74 -8.95
N ALA A 452 90.21 -13.01 -7.85
CA ALA A 452 90.86 -11.77 -7.33
C ALA A 452 91.42 -10.65 -8.25
N PRO A 453 91.71 -9.43 -7.74
CA PRO A 453 91.05 -8.67 -6.65
C PRO A 453 90.98 -7.12 -6.90
N ASP A 454 90.57 -6.42 -5.84
CA ASP A 454 91.07 -5.11 -5.38
C ASP A 454 90.42 -3.77 -5.78
N THR A 455 89.69 -3.25 -4.78
CA THR A 455 89.87 -1.95 -4.10
C THR A 455 89.51 -0.59 -4.75
N VAL A 456 89.06 0.27 -3.83
CA VAL A 456 89.23 1.74 -3.73
C VAL A 456 88.01 2.62 -4.05
N ASN A 457 87.47 3.16 -2.96
CA ASN A 457 86.74 4.42 -2.85
C ASN A 457 87.57 5.61 -3.37
N ALA A 458 86.96 6.49 -4.16
CA ALA A 458 86.90 7.95 -3.93
C ALA A 458 86.68 8.71 -5.25
N SER A 459 85.56 9.43 -5.37
CA SER A 459 85.47 10.91 -5.45
C SER A 459 84.01 11.31 -5.67
#